data_AF-Q09JZ4-F1
#
_entry.id   AF-Q09JZ4-F1
#
_cell.length_a   1.000
_cell.length_b   1.000
_cell.length_c   1.000
_cell.angle_alpha   90.00
_cell.angle_beta   90.00
_cell.angle_gamma   90.00
#
_symmetry.space_group_name_H-M   'P 1'
#
loop_
_entity.id
_entity.type
_entity.pdbx_description
1 polymer ?
#
loop_
_entity_poly.entity_id
_entity_poly.type
_entity_poly.pdbx_seq_one_letter_code
_entity_poly.pdbx_strand_id
1 'polypeptide(L)'
;MCACMTKEALLEVCKQNGLYRTASLNDKLYCNFKGFSQIACLEDYVNLKALFLEGNVLETLEGLPPLADLKCLYVQQNCIWKISGLEAVPGLDTLNISNNQLTKLEGLACCPALRTLIATHNHLVTLDSVAHLAECKALQTLDLQNNELEDPGIVDILKQIPDLRCLYLKGNPVVSNIKNYRKVLVTSIPSLTYLDDRPVFDNERKIAQAWLEGGLEGERAMRNQLKEEEEERSRKNHEFMMQMRAAGWRERRKRMGLPDGDTDPALDDMSDGEYEFDEEPEELVEARQRLAAYTARPGEEEPAELASARQGLARDGKPIQEGAWGSGAAAESDSAIYLQSVKAAQAELDVVRQQQPRQLPTAQVLIEELDEPCGGKAPAADEGSTPPALSPMTSPSGSEGQGGEGVAAAKKGAASGAAEGISAAVDINDLD
;
A
#
# COMPACT_ATOMS: atom_id res chain seq x y z
N MET A 1 3.17 42.50 12.91
CA MET A 1 1.84 43.06 12.58
C MET A 1 0.99 41.89 12.13
N CYS A 2 -0.01 41.48 12.91
CA CYS A 2 -0.96 40.46 12.45
C CYS A 2 -1.71 41.02 11.24
N ALA A 3 -1.79 40.28 10.13
CA ALA A 3 -2.59 40.70 9.00
C ALA A 3 -4.07 40.58 9.40
N CYS A 4 -4.84 41.63 9.17
CA CYS A 4 -6.29 41.57 9.30
C CYS A 4 -6.88 41.15 7.95
N MET A 5 -7.89 40.30 7.98
CA MET A 5 -8.61 39.89 6.79
C MET A 5 -9.57 41.01 6.37
N THR A 6 -9.12 41.90 5.48
CA THR A 6 -9.92 43.02 4.96
C THR A 6 -10.39 42.74 3.53
N LYS A 7 -11.39 43.51 3.06
CA LYS A 7 -11.86 43.43 1.67
C LYS A 7 -10.74 43.69 0.66
N GLU A 8 -9.81 44.61 0.95
CA GLU A 8 -8.65 44.90 0.10
C GLU A 8 -7.67 43.72 0.06
N ALA A 9 -7.40 43.10 1.22
CA ALA A 9 -6.55 41.93 1.30
C ALA A 9 -7.15 40.76 0.50
N LEU A 10 -8.46 40.55 0.61
CA LEU A 10 -9.19 39.53 -0.16
C LEU A 10 -9.17 39.80 -1.67
N LEU A 11 -9.33 41.05 -2.10
CA LEU A 11 -9.21 41.42 -3.51
C LEU A 11 -7.80 41.18 -4.06
N GLU A 12 -6.76 41.44 -3.26
CA GLU A 12 -5.39 41.16 -3.64
C GLU A 12 -5.13 39.65 -3.70
N VAL A 13 -5.68 38.87 -2.77
CA VAL A 13 -5.67 37.39 -2.83
C VAL A 13 -6.35 36.88 -4.10
N CYS A 14 -7.52 37.44 -4.45
CA CYS A 14 -8.21 37.08 -5.68
C CYS A 14 -7.36 37.41 -6.91
N LYS A 15 -6.74 38.59 -6.95
CA LYS A 15 -5.86 39.02 -8.04
C LYS A 15 -4.62 38.12 -8.19
N GLN A 16 -3.98 37.74 -7.09
CA GLN A 16 -2.79 36.87 -7.09
C GLN A 16 -3.11 35.46 -7.60
N ASN A 17 -4.29 34.95 -7.28
CA ASN A 17 -4.73 33.61 -7.67
C ASN A 17 -5.55 33.58 -8.97
N GLY A 18 -5.65 34.69 -9.70
CA GLY A 18 -6.43 34.77 -10.95
C GLY A 18 -7.94 34.56 -10.78
N LEU A 19 -8.48 34.83 -9.58
CA LEU A 19 -9.89 34.72 -9.25
C LEU A 19 -10.68 35.95 -9.69
N TYR A 20 -12.01 35.83 -9.74
CA TYR A 20 -12.89 36.94 -10.10
C TYR A 20 -12.81 38.05 -9.06
N ARG A 21 -12.84 39.29 -9.54
CA ARG A 21 -12.95 40.48 -8.67
C ARG A 21 -14.28 40.51 -7.91
N THR A 22 -15.32 39.92 -8.50
CA THR A 22 -16.65 39.80 -7.89
C THR A 22 -16.66 38.58 -6.97
N ALA A 23 -16.82 38.81 -5.66
CA ALA A 23 -16.75 37.77 -4.63
C ALA A 23 -17.70 36.58 -4.87
N SER A 24 -18.95 36.85 -5.27
CA SER A 24 -19.99 35.82 -5.48
C SER A 24 -19.75 34.87 -6.67
N LEU A 25 -18.79 35.20 -7.55
CA LEU A 25 -18.41 34.35 -8.68
C LEU A 25 -17.30 33.35 -8.32
N ASN A 26 -16.68 33.50 -7.15
CA ASN A 26 -15.62 32.61 -6.70
C ASN A 26 -16.21 31.47 -5.87
N ASP A 27 -16.01 30.25 -6.33
CA ASP A 27 -16.35 29.01 -5.63
C ASP A 27 -15.20 28.52 -4.73
N LYS A 28 -13.95 28.91 -5.03
CA LYS A 28 -12.74 28.59 -4.27
C LYS A 28 -12.01 29.85 -3.86
N LEU A 29 -11.56 29.91 -2.61
CA LEU A 29 -10.80 31.06 -2.07
C LEU A 29 -9.53 30.59 -1.35
N TYR A 30 -8.38 31.06 -1.83
CA TYR A 30 -7.04 30.64 -1.37
C TYR A 30 -6.41 31.71 -0.47
N CYS A 31 -6.74 31.69 0.81
CA CYS A 31 -6.24 32.61 1.84
C CYS A 31 -5.04 32.03 2.63
N ASN A 32 -4.26 31.15 2.01
CA ASN A 32 -3.13 30.49 2.66
C ASN A 32 -1.94 31.42 2.90
N PHE A 33 -1.23 31.22 4.01
CA PHE A 33 0.04 31.89 4.34
C PHE A 33 -0.02 33.42 4.29
N LYS A 34 -1.13 34.02 4.72
CA LYS A 34 -1.31 35.47 4.76
C LYS A 34 -1.07 36.07 6.15
N GLY A 35 -0.94 35.23 7.17
CA GLY A 35 -0.77 35.66 8.56
C GLY A 35 -2.05 36.28 9.14
N PHE A 36 -3.22 35.82 8.67
CA PHE A 36 -4.50 36.26 9.21
C PHE A 36 -4.66 35.77 10.66
N SER A 37 -5.12 36.67 11.53
CA SER A 37 -5.38 36.37 12.95
C SER A 37 -6.84 36.02 13.24
N GLN A 38 -7.76 36.47 12.40
CA GLN A 38 -9.20 36.23 12.51
C GLN A 38 -9.82 36.15 11.11
N ILE A 39 -10.91 35.40 11.01
CA ILE A 39 -11.72 35.30 9.80
C ILE A 39 -12.70 36.48 9.77
N ALA A 40 -12.68 37.27 8.70
CA ALA A 40 -13.58 38.41 8.53
C ALA A 40 -13.78 38.75 7.05
N CYS A 41 -14.77 39.59 6.74
CA CYS A 41 -15.01 40.13 5.39
C CYS A 41 -15.37 39.08 4.32
N LEU A 42 -15.90 37.92 4.72
CA LEU A 42 -16.32 36.85 3.81
C LEU A 42 -17.82 36.91 3.43
N GLU A 43 -18.56 37.94 3.85
CA GLU A 43 -20.03 38.00 3.71
C GLU A 43 -20.48 38.03 2.24
N ASP A 44 -19.65 38.58 1.35
CA ASP A 44 -19.93 38.70 -0.09
C ASP A 44 -19.66 37.38 -0.87
N TYR A 45 -19.03 36.37 -0.24
CA TYR A 45 -18.64 35.09 -0.85
C TYR A 45 -19.69 34.00 -0.68
N VAL A 46 -20.95 34.32 -0.98
CA VAL A 46 -22.12 33.46 -0.71
C VAL A 46 -22.09 32.06 -1.36
N ASN A 47 -21.41 31.90 -2.51
CA ASN A 47 -21.37 30.64 -3.28
C ASN A 47 -20.06 29.86 -3.06
N LEU A 48 -19.32 30.17 -1.98
CA LEU A 48 -18.03 29.56 -1.73
C LEU A 48 -18.21 28.08 -1.36
N LYS A 49 -17.57 27.19 -2.12
CA LYS A 49 -17.56 25.74 -1.92
C LYS A 49 -16.32 25.25 -1.18
N ALA A 50 -15.17 25.90 -1.40
CA ALA A 50 -13.93 25.55 -0.73
C ALA A 50 -13.17 26.78 -0.22
N LEU A 51 -12.79 26.75 1.06
CA LEU A 51 -12.04 27.80 1.72
C LEU A 51 -10.71 27.25 2.24
N PHE A 52 -9.61 27.83 1.77
CA PHE A 52 -8.27 27.50 2.20
C PHE A 52 -7.70 28.62 3.07
N LEU A 53 -7.42 28.30 4.33
CA LEU A 53 -6.90 29.19 5.38
C LEU A 53 -5.64 28.61 6.02
N GLU A 54 -4.91 27.77 5.29
CA GLU A 54 -3.70 27.11 5.77
C GLU A 54 -2.59 28.11 6.13
N GLY A 55 -1.83 27.82 7.18
CA GLY A 55 -0.61 28.57 7.50
C GLY A 55 -0.86 30.01 7.94
N ASN A 56 -1.97 30.24 8.65
CA ASN A 56 -2.30 31.52 9.26
C ASN A 56 -2.07 31.46 10.78
N VAL A 57 -2.53 32.46 11.53
CA VAL A 57 -2.41 32.52 12.99
C VAL A 57 -3.81 32.57 13.60
N LEU A 58 -4.72 31.77 13.06
CA LEU A 58 -6.10 31.70 13.55
C LEU A 58 -6.13 30.97 14.89
N GLU A 59 -6.74 31.58 15.91
CA GLU A 59 -6.97 30.94 17.22
C GLU A 59 -8.37 30.32 17.32
N THR A 60 -9.30 30.78 16.47
CA THR A 60 -10.70 30.36 16.41
C THR A 60 -11.22 30.39 14.97
N LEU A 61 -12.29 29.64 14.69
CA LEU A 61 -13.04 29.72 13.43
C LEU A 61 -14.26 30.66 13.53
N GLU A 62 -14.40 31.40 14.63
CA GLU A 62 -15.37 32.49 14.75
C GLU A 62 -15.14 33.54 13.65
N GLY A 63 -16.24 34.12 13.15
CA GLY A 63 -16.23 35.09 12.05
C GLY A 63 -16.53 34.51 10.67
N LEU A 64 -16.71 33.19 10.55
CA LEU A 64 -17.31 32.59 9.36
C LEU A 64 -18.76 33.09 9.20
N PRO A 65 -19.11 33.76 8.09
CA PRO A 65 -20.50 34.08 7.79
C PRO A 65 -21.27 32.79 7.44
N PRO A 66 -22.61 32.83 7.40
CA PRO A 66 -23.40 31.67 6.99
C PRO A 66 -23.13 31.32 5.52
N LEU A 67 -22.23 30.36 5.29
CA LEU A 67 -21.83 29.87 3.96
C LEU A 67 -22.51 28.52 3.72
N ALA A 68 -23.73 28.56 3.20
CA ALA A 68 -24.56 27.35 3.03
C ALA A 68 -23.95 26.33 2.06
N ASP A 69 -23.20 26.79 1.06
CA ASP A 69 -22.61 25.94 0.02
C ASP A 69 -21.18 25.47 0.32
N LEU A 70 -20.62 25.85 1.49
CA LEU A 70 -19.25 25.50 1.85
C LEU A 70 -19.15 24.01 2.17
N LYS A 71 -18.45 23.27 1.31
CA LYS A 71 -18.20 21.84 1.44
C LYS A 71 -16.83 21.53 2.04
N CYS A 72 -15.80 22.31 1.70
CA CYS A 72 -14.43 22.03 2.12
C CYS A 72 -13.82 23.21 2.89
N LEU A 73 -13.32 22.94 4.10
CA LEU A 73 -12.63 23.92 4.94
C LEU A 73 -11.24 23.39 5.32
N TYR A 74 -10.20 24.07 4.86
CA TYR A 74 -8.80 23.74 5.12
C TYR A 74 -8.19 24.80 6.03
N VAL A 75 -7.99 24.45 7.29
CA VAL A 75 -7.49 25.34 8.36
C VAL A 75 -6.25 24.74 9.04
N GLN A 76 -5.53 23.88 8.34
CA GLN A 76 -4.30 23.29 8.85
C GLN A 76 -3.19 24.32 9.11
N GLN A 77 -2.26 24.00 10.02
CA GLN A 77 -1.14 24.88 10.37
C GLN A 77 -1.60 26.26 10.88
N ASN A 78 -2.51 26.25 11.85
CA ASN A 78 -2.97 27.44 12.57
C ASN A 78 -2.69 27.29 14.07
N CYS A 79 -3.25 28.17 14.90
CA CYS A 79 -3.12 28.14 16.37
C CYS A 79 -4.47 27.82 17.04
N ILE A 80 -5.33 27.04 16.37
CA ILE A 80 -6.68 26.77 16.87
C ILE A 80 -6.60 25.80 18.05
N TRP A 81 -7.09 26.23 19.21
CA TRP A 81 -7.11 25.42 20.44
C TRP A 81 -8.50 24.86 20.77
N LYS A 82 -9.55 25.45 20.20
CA LYS A 82 -10.94 25.00 20.33
C LYS A 82 -11.72 25.22 19.04
N ILE A 83 -12.51 24.23 18.66
CA ILE A 83 -13.44 24.31 17.53
C ILE A 83 -14.67 25.13 17.98
N SER A 84 -14.88 26.30 17.37
CA SER A 84 -16.02 27.19 17.61
C SER A 84 -16.33 27.96 16.33
N GLY A 85 -17.60 28.29 16.06
CA GLY A 85 -18.02 28.99 14.84
C GLY A 85 -18.40 28.09 13.65
N LEU A 86 -18.32 26.77 13.80
CA LEU A 86 -18.80 25.82 12.77
C LEU A 86 -20.33 25.81 12.62
N GLU A 87 -21.08 26.46 13.52
CA GLU A 87 -22.55 26.58 13.39
C GLU A 87 -22.98 27.31 12.11
N ALA A 88 -22.10 28.15 11.55
CA ALA A 88 -22.34 28.90 10.33
C ALA A 88 -22.25 28.05 9.05
N VAL A 89 -21.64 26.85 9.11
CA VAL A 89 -21.33 26.00 7.95
C VAL A 89 -21.88 24.57 8.11
N PRO A 90 -23.21 24.40 8.19
CA PRO A 90 -23.84 23.09 8.43
C PRO A 90 -23.65 22.09 7.28
N GLY A 91 -23.38 22.58 6.06
CA GLY A 91 -23.16 21.77 4.86
C GLY A 91 -21.74 21.23 4.68
N LEU A 92 -20.86 21.43 5.68
CA LEU A 92 -19.45 21.06 5.57
C LEU A 92 -19.29 19.54 5.43
N ASP A 93 -18.57 19.13 4.39
CA ASP A 93 -18.31 17.74 4.03
C ASP A 93 -16.88 17.32 4.41
N THR A 94 -15.90 18.20 4.20
CA THR A 94 -14.48 17.95 4.47
C THR A 94 -13.90 19.07 5.35
N LEU A 95 -13.34 18.68 6.50
CA LEU A 95 -12.63 19.57 7.43
C LEU A 95 -11.20 19.07 7.65
N ASN A 96 -10.22 19.89 7.29
CA ASN A 96 -8.82 19.67 7.67
C ASN A 96 -8.39 20.70 8.72
N ILE A 97 -8.15 20.22 9.93
CA ILE A 97 -7.70 21.00 11.09
C ILE A 97 -6.39 20.44 11.67
N SER A 98 -5.58 19.84 10.81
CA SER A 98 -4.27 19.30 11.20
C SER A 98 -3.27 20.39 11.65
N ASN A 99 -2.26 20.02 12.44
CA ASN A 99 -1.22 20.93 12.92
C ASN A 99 -1.82 22.17 13.62
N ASN A 100 -2.68 21.92 14.60
CA ASN A 100 -3.28 22.92 15.46
C ASN A 100 -3.03 22.52 16.92
N GLN A 101 -3.64 23.21 17.88
CA GLN A 101 -3.48 22.96 19.32
C GLN A 101 -4.75 22.38 19.96
N LEU A 102 -5.53 21.62 19.20
CA LEU A 102 -6.80 21.08 19.70
C LEU A 102 -6.58 20.07 20.82
N THR A 103 -7.29 20.27 21.93
CA THR A 103 -7.34 19.32 23.05
C THR A 103 -8.62 18.50 23.08
N LYS A 104 -9.68 18.95 22.38
CA LYS A 104 -10.96 18.26 22.24
C LYS A 104 -11.59 18.55 20.88
N LEU A 105 -12.28 17.56 20.31
CA LEU A 105 -13.05 17.66 19.06
C LEU A 105 -14.53 18.01 19.33
N GLU A 106 -14.77 19.02 20.17
CA GLU A 106 -16.12 19.52 20.46
C GLU A 106 -16.69 20.35 19.30
N GLY A 107 -18.00 20.61 19.30
CA GLY A 107 -18.64 21.51 18.32
C GLY A 107 -18.86 20.93 16.90
N LEU A 108 -18.39 19.72 16.61
CA LEU A 108 -18.60 19.05 15.31
C LEU A 108 -20.05 18.63 15.06
N ALA A 109 -20.87 18.54 16.10
CA ALA A 109 -22.30 18.18 16.04
C ALA A 109 -23.12 19.09 15.10
N CYS A 110 -22.65 20.31 14.86
CA CYS A 110 -23.31 21.30 14.00
C CYS A 110 -23.13 21.01 12.51
N CYS A 111 -22.24 20.08 12.13
CA CYS A 111 -21.95 19.70 10.75
C CYS A 111 -22.43 18.25 10.48
N PRO A 112 -23.75 18.02 10.31
CA PRO A 112 -24.30 16.68 10.13
C PRO A 112 -23.87 16.00 8.82
N ALA A 113 -23.39 16.78 7.85
CA ALA A 113 -22.91 16.30 6.55
C ALA A 113 -21.41 15.95 6.53
N LEU A 114 -20.69 16.10 7.65
CA LEU A 114 -19.24 15.93 7.69
C LEU A 114 -18.84 14.47 7.41
N ARG A 115 -18.17 14.25 6.28
CA ARG A 115 -17.68 12.94 5.82
C ARG A 115 -16.20 12.73 6.09
N THR A 116 -15.40 13.78 5.97
CA THR A 116 -13.94 13.70 6.10
C THR A 116 -13.46 14.67 7.19
N LEU A 117 -12.83 14.12 8.22
CA LEU A 117 -12.17 14.89 9.27
C LEU A 117 -10.70 14.52 9.36
N ILE A 118 -9.83 15.49 9.12
CA ILE A 118 -8.38 15.34 9.25
C ILE A 118 -7.92 16.24 10.41
N ALA A 119 -7.55 15.64 11.53
CA ALA A 119 -7.11 16.33 12.74
C ALA A 119 -5.74 15.80 13.22
N THR A 120 -4.83 15.55 12.28
CA THR A 120 -3.48 15.09 12.58
C THR A 120 -2.65 16.14 13.31
N HIS A 121 -1.64 15.73 14.08
CA HIS A 121 -0.76 16.66 14.80
C HIS A 121 -1.53 17.68 15.65
N ASN A 122 -2.38 17.18 16.54
CA ASN A 122 -3.05 17.95 17.58
C ASN A 122 -2.69 17.35 18.95
N HIS A 123 -3.28 17.86 20.03
CA HIS A 123 -3.03 17.44 21.42
C HIS A 123 -4.22 16.70 22.02
N LEU A 124 -4.82 15.78 21.26
CA LEU A 124 -5.90 14.92 21.73
C LEU A 124 -5.33 13.80 22.60
N VAL A 125 -5.64 13.80 23.89
CA VAL A 125 -5.07 12.85 24.87
C VAL A 125 -6.12 11.83 25.37
N THR A 126 -7.28 12.33 25.78
CA THR A 126 -8.26 11.54 26.54
C THR A 126 -9.40 11.01 25.66
N LEU A 127 -10.13 10.00 26.12
CA LEU A 127 -11.37 9.57 25.44
C LEU A 127 -12.42 10.69 25.31
N ASP A 128 -12.50 11.58 26.30
CA ASP A 128 -13.42 12.73 26.27
C ASP A 128 -13.08 13.70 25.13
N SER A 129 -11.80 13.79 24.75
CA SER A 129 -11.33 14.60 23.62
C SER A 129 -11.92 14.15 22.28
N VAL A 130 -12.33 12.88 22.15
CA VAL A 130 -12.85 12.28 20.91
C VAL A 130 -14.29 11.80 21.03
N ALA A 131 -14.92 11.90 22.21
CA ALA A 131 -16.28 11.39 22.46
C ALA A 131 -17.33 11.98 21.50
N HIS A 132 -17.19 13.27 21.15
CA HIS A 132 -18.09 13.96 20.23
C HIS A 132 -18.06 13.43 18.79
N LEU A 133 -17.05 12.63 18.41
CA LEU A 133 -17.05 11.96 17.11
C LEU A 133 -18.23 11.00 16.94
N ALA A 134 -18.76 10.46 18.05
CA ALA A 134 -19.95 9.62 18.02
C ALA A 134 -21.20 10.36 17.51
N GLU A 135 -21.22 11.68 17.54
CA GLU A 135 -22.32 12.51 17.04
C GLU A 135 -22.27 12.67 15.50
N CYS A 136 -21.09 12.55 14.89
CA CYS A 136 -20.86 12.67 13.46
C CYS A 136 -21.23 11.39 12.70
N LYS A 137 -22.53 11.14 12.50
CA LYS A 137 -23.02 9.89 11.89
C LYS A 137 -22.65 9.70 10.41
N ALA A 138 -22.39 10.77 9.68
CA ALA A 138 -22.00 10.74 8.27
C ALA A 138 -20.49 10.55 8.04
N LEU A 139 -19.69 10.48 9.11
CA LEU A 139 -18.23 10.45 9.01
C LEU A 139 -17.74 9.13 8.39
N GLN A 140 -16.99 9.25 7.30
CA GLN A 140 -16.43 8.13 6.53
C GLN A 140 -14.92 8.04 6.65
N THR A 141 -14.23 9.19 6.67
CA THR A 141 -12.78 9.28 6.75
C THR A 141 -12.38 10.07 7.98
N LEU A 142 -11.63 9.43 8.87
CA LEU A 142 -11.14 10.01 10.11
C LEU A 142 -9.63 9.81 10.21
N ASP A 143 -8.90 10.91 10.24
CA ASP A 143 -7.47 10.92 10.45
C ASP A 143 -7.12 11.64 11.75
N LEU A 144 -6.63 10.88 12.73
CA LEU A 144 -6.21 11.34 14.05
C LEU A 144 -4.73 11.05 14.28
N GLN A 145 -3.93 10.88 13.22
CA GLN A 145 -2.52 10.55 13.37
C GLN A 145 -1.72 11.58 14.17
N ASN A 146 -0.69 11.12 14.85
CA ASN A 146 0.24 11.95 15.63
C ASN A 146 -0.49 12.84 16.66
N ASN A 147 -1.43 12.25 17.39
CA ASN A 147 -2.01 12.79 18.60
C ASN A 147 -1.45 12.01 19.82
N GLU A 148 -1.99 12.27 21.01
CA GLU A 148 -1.53 11.71 22.28
C GLU A 148 -2.57 10.73 22.87
N LEU A 149 -3.39 10.08 22.03
CA LEU A 149 -4.47 9.21 22.49
C LEU A 149 -3.91 7.92 23.11
N GLU A 150 -4.18 7.67 24.38
CA GLU A 150 -3.66 6.51 25.11
C GLU A 150 -4.69 5.41 25.37
N ASP A 151 -5.94 5.81 25.57
CA ASP A 151 -6.99 4.95 26.12
C ASP A 151 -7.55 3.96 25.08
N PRO A 152 -7.56 2.64 25.37
CA PRO A 152 -8.09 1.64 24.44
C PRO A 152 -9.61 1.71 24.25
N GLY A 153 -10.33 2.43 25.12
CA GLY A 153 -11.78 2.67 25.02
C GLY A 153 -12.19 3.49 23.79
N ILE A 154 -11.24 4.00 23.00
CA ILE A 154 -11.53 4.70 21.74
C ILE A 154 -12.30 3.82 20.76
N VAL A 155 -12.08 2.50 20.80
CA VAL A 155 -12.77 1.52 19.96
C VAL A 155 -14.28 1.59 20.16
N ASP A 156 -14.75 1.80 21.40
CA ASP A 156 -16.17 1.91 21.72
C ASP A 156 -16.81 3.20 21.17
N ILE A 157 -16.02 4.26 21.03
CA ILE A 157 -16.46 5.52 20.42
C ILE A 157 -16.53 5.35 18.89
N LEU A 158 -15.47 4.81 18.28
CA LEU A 158 -15.40 4.61 16.84
C LEU A 158 -16.47 3.64 16.33
N LYS A 159 -16.84 2.64 17.15
CA LYS A 159 -17.95 1.71 16.86
C LYS A 159 -19.32 2.40 16.73
N GLN A 160 -19.49 3.59 17.30
CA GLN A 160 -20.74 4.36 17.22
C GLN A 160 -20.89 5.15 15.91
N ILE A 161 -19.86 5.15 15.06
CA ILE A 161 -19.82 5.80 13.76
C ILE A 161 -20.14 4.75 12.68
N PRO A 162 -21.37 4.71 12.12
CA PRO A 162 -21.84 3.58 11.33
C PRO A 162 -21.18 3.47 9.95
N ASP A 163 -20.82 4.61 9.34
CA ASP A 163 -20.28 4.68 7.97
C ASP A 163 -18.76 4.87 7.92
N LEU A 164 -18.05 4.63 9.03
CA LEU A 164 -16.60 4.83 9.10
C LEU A 164 -15.87 3.81 8.21
N ARG A 165 -15.18 4.31 7.17
CA ARG A 165 -14.50 3.51 6.13
C ARG A 165 -12.98 3.61 6.22
N CYS A 166 -12.45 4.80 6.43
CA CYS A 166 -11.03 5.07 6.47
C CYS A 166 -10.65 5.62 7.84
N LEU A 167 -9.77 4.93 8.56
CA LEU A 167 -9.32 5.32 9.88
C LEU A 167 -7.80 5.35 9.95
N TYR A 168 -7.24 6.44 10.44
CA TYR A 168 -5.81 6.59 10.68
C TYR A 168 -5.57 7.02 12.13
N LEU A 169 -4.86 6.20 12.89
CA LEU A 169 -4.51 6.40 14.30
C LEU A 169 -3.00 6.26 14.56
N LYS A 170 -2.17 6.02 13.54
CA LYS A 170 -0.71 5.98 13.70
C LYS A 170 -0.15 7.19 14.44
N GLY A 171 0.93 6.96 15.19
CA GLY A 171 1.56 8.01 15.99
C GLY A 171 0.83 8.31 17.30
N ASN A 172 -0.22 7.56 17.66
CA ASN A 172 -0.85 7.60 18.97
C ASN A 172 -0.40 6.43 19.86
N PRO A 173 -0.22 6.62 21.18
CA PRO A 173 0.08 5.55 22.12
C PRO A 173 -0.94 4.39 22.15
N VAL A 174 -2.21 4.65 21.80
CA VAL A 174 -3.28 3.64 21.75
C VAL A 174 -2.95 2.48 20.80
N VAL A 175 -2.19 2.74 19.74
CA VAL A 175 -1.78 1.71 18.77
C VAL A 175 -0.88 0.66 19.44
N SER A 176 -0.01 1.08 20.37
CA SER A 176 0.81 0.16 21.17
C SER A 176 0.08 -0.45 22.37
N ASN A 177 -0.89 0.28 22.93
CA ASN A 177 -1.61 -0.16 24.13
C ASN A 177 -2.64 -1.26 23.82
N ILE A 178 -3.23 -1.26 22.62
CA ILE A 178 -4.20 -2.29 22.21
C ILE A 178 -3.46 -3.53 21.68
N LYS A 179 -3.52 -4.64 22.42
CA LYS A 179 -3.03 -5.94 21.94
C LYS A 179 -3.81 -6.38 20.71
N ASN A 180 -3.09 -6.75 19.64
CA ASN A 180 -3.69 -7.08 18.34
C ASN A 180 -4.59 -5.95 17.79
N TYR A 181 -4.21 -4.68 18.04
CA TYR A 181 -4.87 -3.45 17.58
C TYR A 181 -5.63 -3.58 16.26
N ARG A 182 -4.96 -4.04 15.20
CA ARG A 182 -5.55 -4.16 13.87
C ARG A 182 -6.73 -5.15 13.84
N LYS A 183 -6.59 -6.32 14.46
CA LYS A 183 -7.68 -7.31 14.53
C LYS A 183 -8.86 -6.77 15.34
N VAL A 184 -8.57 -6.11 16.46
CA VAL A 184 -9.62 -5.52 17.32
C VAL A 184 -10.43 -4.49 16.56
N LEU A 185 -9.80 -3.56 15.83
CA LEU A 185 -10.51 -2.56 15.04
C LEU A 185 -11.27 -3.15 13.85
N VAL A 186 -10.63 -4.04 13.08
CA VAL A 186 -11.25 -4.69 11.91
C VAL A 186 -12.49 -5.49 12.31
N THR A 187 -12.47 -6.16 13.46
CA THR A 187 -13.62 -6.91 13.98
C THR A 187 -14.65 -6.02 14.66
N SER A 188 -14.23 -4.93 15.32
CA SER A 188 -15.15 -4.02 16.02
C SER A 188 -15.90 -3.09 15.07
N ILE A 189 -15.32 -2.74 13.91
CA ILE A 189 -15.85 -1.79 12.93
C ILE A 189 -16.01 -2.49 11.57
N PRO A 190 -17.19 -3.05 11.27
CA PRO A 190 -17.40 -3.83 10.05
C PRO A 190 -17.41 -2.99 8.77
N SER A 191 -17.68 -1.68 8.85
CA SER A 191 -17.67 -0.75 7.73
C SER A 191 -16.26 -0.35 7.24
N LEU A 192 -15.22 -0.67 8.01
CA LEU A 192 -13.87 -0.13 7.85
C LEU A 192 -13.10 -0.73 6.66
N THR A 193 -13.02 -0.05 5.52
CA THR A 193 -12.31 -0.50 4.33
C THR A 193 -10.81 -0.25 4.34
N TYR A 194 -10.36 0.74 5.12
CA TYR A 194 -8.95 1.16 5.17
C TYR A 194 -8.56 1.49 6.60
N LEU A 195 -7.44 0.92 7.06
CA LEU A 195 -6.93 1.14 8.41
C LEU A 195 -5.44 1.43 8.36
N ASP A 196 -5.10 2.63 8.81
CA ASP A 196 -3.75 3.19 8.82
C ASP A 196 -3.12 3.12 7.42
N ASP A 197 -2.08 2.32 7.20
CA ASP A 197 -1.40 2.30 5.88
C ASP A 197 -1.91 1.19 4.96
N ARG A 198 -2.90 0.39 5.39
CA ARG A 198 -3.26 -0.84 4.69
C ARG A 198 -4.78 -1.01 4.53
N PRO A 199 -5.25 -1.38 3.33
CA PRO A 199 -6.64 -1.74 3.12
C PRO A 199 -7.02 -2.95 3.97
N VAL A 200 -8.31 -3.06 4.29
CA VAL A 200 -8.90 -4.18 5.03
C VAL A 200 -9.63 -5.07 4.03
N PHE A 201 -9.14 -6.29 3.86
CA PHE A 201 -9.72 -7.26 2.93
C PHE A 201 -10.71 -8.21 3.62
N ASP A 202 -11.66 -8.77 2.86
CA ASP A 202 -12.65 -9.70 3.40
C ASP A 202 -12.02 -10.96 4.02
N ASN A 203 -10.95 -11.47 3.42
CA ASN A 203 -10.17 -12.59 3.97
C ASN A 203 -9.59 -12.24 5.35
N GLU A 204 -9.06 -11.03 5.49
CA GLU A 204 -8.55 -10.55 6.78
C GLU A 204 -9.65 -10.46 7.83
N ARG A 205 -10.86 -10.00 7.46
CA ARG A 205 -12.00 -9.96 8.38
C ARG A 205 -12.38 -11.34 8.91
N LYS A 206 -12.48 -12.34 8.01
CA LYS A 206 -12.78 -13.72 8.41
C LYS A 206 -11.76 -14.25 9.41
N ILE A 207 -10.47 -13.98 9.16
CA ILE A 207 -9.38 -14.38 10.04
C ILE A 207 -9.46 -13.64 11.38
N ALA A 208 -9.72 -12.33 11.37
CA ALA A 208 -9.83 -11.52 12.59
C ALA A 208 -11.05 -11.91 13.45
N GLN A 209 -12.15 -12.32 12.80
CA GLN A 209 -13.33 -12.86 13.48
C GLN A 209 -13.04 -14.24 14.08
N ALA A 210 -12.43 -15.16 13.31
CA ALA A 210 -12.02 -16.47 13.82
C ALA A 210 -11.04 -16.36 14.99
N TRP A 211 -10.16 -15.34 14.96
CA TRP A 211 -9.28 -15.01 16.08
C TRP A 211 -10.04 -14.54 17.32
N LEU A 212 -11.09 -13.72 17.15
CA LEU A 212 -11.92 -13.27 18.27
C LEU A 212 -12.68 -14.45 18.92
N GLU A 213 -13.16 -15.39 18.11
CA GLU A 213 -13.97 -16.53 18.57
C GLU A 213 -13.13 -17.68 19.13
N GLY A 214 -12.03 -18.04 18.46
CA GLY A 214 -11.21 -19.23 18.75
C GLY A 214 -9.73 -18.96 19.04
N GLY A 215 -9.34 -17.69 19.19
CA GLY A 215 -7.94 -17.32 19.43
C GLY A 215 -7.02 -17.70 18.26
N LEU A 216 -5.78 -18.06 18.59
CA LEU A 216 -4.75 -18.38 17.59
C LEU A 216 -5.10 -19.64 16.77
N GLU A 217 -5.78 -20.63 17.38
CA GLU A 217 -6.19 -21.85 16.70
C GLU A 217 -7.26 -21.59 15.65
N GLY A 218 -8.28 -20.79 16.00
CA GLY A 218 -9.31 -20.35 15.05
C GLY A 218 -8.74 -19.57 13.88
N GLU A 219 -7.79 -18.67 14.15
CA GLU A 219 -7.05 -17.94 13.11
C GLU A 219 -6.29 -18.86 12.16
N ARG A 220 -5.56 -19.86 12.70
CA ARG A 220 -4.79 -20.81 11.89
C ARG A 220 -5.69 -21.67 11.01
N ALA A 221 -6.78 -22.19 11.58
CA ALA A 221 -7.76 -22.99 10.84
C ALA A 221 -8.37 -22.17 9.69
N MET A 222 -8.79 -20.93 9.95
CA MET A 222 -9.37 -20.05 8.93
C MET A 222 -8.35 -19.67 7.83
N ARG A 223 -7.09 -19.44 8.19
CA ARG A 223 -6.03 -19.16 7.21
C ARG A 223 -5.75 -20.35 6.29
N ASN A 224 -5.65 -21.55 6.86
CA ASN A 224 -5.42 -22.76 6.08
C ASN A 224 -6.60 -23.01 5.13
N GLN A 225 -7.83 -22.85 5.61
CA GLN A 225 -9.02 -22.97 4.77
C GLN A 225 -9.01 -21.97 3.60
N LEU A 226 -8.70 -20.70 3.84
CA LEU A 226 -8.65 -19.70 2.77
C LEU A 226 -7.54 -19.98 1.74
N LYS A 227 -6.40 -20.50 2.20
CA LYS A 227 -5.30 -20.91 1.33
C LYS A 227 -5.70 -22.08 0.44
N GLU A 228 -6.32 -23.12 1.00
CA GLU A 228 -6.84 -24.26 0.24
C GLU A 228 -7.89 -23.81 -0.79
N GLU A 229 -8.82 -22.93 -0.42
CA GLU A 229 -9.83 -22.36 -1.32
C GLU A 229 -9.19 -21.56 -2.49
N GLU A 230 -8.12 -20.81 -2.22
CA GLU A 230 -7.39 -20.06 -3.23
C GLU A 230 -6.60 -20.97 -4.18
N GLU A 231 -5.90 -21.98 -3.64
CA GLU A 231 -5.18 -22.99 -4.41
C GLU A 231 -6.13 -23.78 -5.32
N GLU A 232 -7.30 -24.19 -4.82
CA GLU A 232 -8.30 -24.85 -5.64
C GLU A 232 -8.86 -23.95 -6.74
N ARG A 233 -9.06 -22.66 -6.46
CA ARG A 233 -9.51 -21.70 -7.46
C ARG A 233 -8.44 -21.50 -8.53
N SER A 234 -7.18 -21.35 -8.12
CA SER A 234 -6.04 -21.23 -9.03
C SER A 234 -5.89 -22.49 -9.90
N ARG A 235 -6.02 -23.68 -9.30
CA ARG A 235 -6.01 -24.95 -10.02
C ARG A 235 -7.12 -25.02 -11.07
N LYS A 236 -8.36 -24.72 -10.71
CA LYS A 236 -9.51 -24.70 -11.64
C LYS A 236 -9.31 -23.66 -12.75
N ASN A 237 -8.80 -22.48 -12.43
CA ASN A 237 -8.50 -21.42 -13.41
C ASN A 237 -7.38 -21.85 -14.37
N HIS A 238 -6.34 -22.50 -13.86
CA HIS A 238 -5.25 -23.05 -14.65
C HIS A 238 -5.75 -24.15 -15.59
N GLU A 239 -6.51 -25.12 -15.06
CA GLU A 239 -7.17 -26.16 -15.85
C GLU A 239 -8.06 -25.57 -16.95
N PHE A 240 -8.85 -24.53 -16.62
CA PHE A 240 -9.68 -23.82 -17.59
C PHE A 240 -8.84 -23.13 -18.67
N MET A 241 -7.76 -22.45 -18.31
CA MET A 241 -6.85 -21.82 -19.26
C MET A 241 -6.21 -22.86 -20.20
N MET A 242 -5.78 -23.99 -19.66
CA MET A 242 -5.23 -25.10 -20.43
C MET A 242 -6.25 -25.66 -21.42
N GLN A 243 -7.51 -25.85 -21.00
CA GLN A 243 -8.59 -26.31 -21.88
C GLN A 243 -8.92 -25.29 -22.98
N MET A 244 -8.97 -24.00 -22.65
CA MET A 244 -9.17 -22.91 -23.62
C MET A 244 -8.04 -22.87 -24.66
N ARG A 245 -6.78 -23.02 -24.21
CA ARG A 245 -5.62 -23.12 -25.09
C ARG A 245 -5.73 -24.33 -26.03
N ALA A 246 -6.02 -25.51 -25.49
CA ALA A 246 -6.19 -26.73 -26.26
C ALA A 246 -7.35 -26.62 -27.28
N ALA A 247 -8.46 -25.97 -26.91
CA ALA A 247 -9.59 -25.73 -27.81
C ALA A 247 -9.24 -24.74 -28.94
N GLY A 248 -8.61 -23.60 -28.61
CA GLY A 248 -8.15 -22.63 -29.60
C GLY A 248 -7.12 -23.24 -30.57
N TRP A 249 -6.25 -24.11 -30.06
CA TRP A 249 -5.30 -24.86 -30.86
C TRP A 249 -5.98 -25.85 -31.81
N ARG A 250 -6.95 -26.65 -31.34
CA ARG A 250 -7.75 -27.54 -32.19
C ARG A 250 -8.42 -26.79 -33.34
N GLU A 251 -8.98 -25.61 -33.08
CA GLU A 251 -9.62 -24.79 -34.13
C GLU A 251 -8.59 -24.25 -35.14
N ARG A 252 -7.42 -23.80 -34.66
CA ARG A 252 -6.31 -23.36 -35.53
C ARG A 252 -5.82 -24.50 -36.42
N ARG A 253 -5.67 -25.73 -35.90
CA ARG A 253 -5.26 -26.91 -36.68
C ARG A 253 -6.28 -27.23 -37.77
N LYS A 254 -7.58 -27.23 -37.45
CA LYS A 254 -8.65 -27.42 -38.44
C LYS A 254 -8.59 -26.39 -39.57
N ARG A 255 -8.36 -25.12 -39.23
CA ARG A 255 -8.21 -24.05 -40.24
C ARG A 255 -6.98 -24.24 -41.13
N MET A 256 -5.88 -24.76 -40.58
CA MET A 256 -4.64 -25.01 -41.32
C MET A 256 -4.60 -26.38 -42.03
N GLY A 257 -5.60 -27.25 -41.84
CA GLY A 257 -5.60 -28.61 -42.38
C GLY A 257 -4.57 -29.55 -41.73
N LEU A 258 -4.14 -29.26 -40.50
CA LEU A 258 -3.26 -30.15 -39.74
C LEU A 258 -4.06 -31.30 -39.10
N PRO A 259 -3.44 -32.48 -38.85
CA PRO A 259 -4.06 -33.57 -38.09
C PRO A 259 -4.52 -33.13 -36.70
N ASP A 260 -5.54 -33.80 -36.15
CA ASP A 260 -6.02 -33.56 -34.79
C ASP A 260 -4.89 -33.71 -33.76
N GLY A 261 -4.85 -32.80 -32.79
CA GLY A 261 -3.92 -32.83 -31.67
C GLY A 261 -4.17 -31.65 -30.73
N ASP A 262 -4.02 -31.90 -29.43
CA ASP A 262 -4.40 -30.95 -28.37
C ASP A 262 -3.29 -29.98 -27.98
N THR A 263 -2.05 -30.26 -28.42
CA THR A 263 -0.84 -29.65 -27.90
C THR A 263 -0.17 -28.74 -28.93
N ASP A 264 0.17 -27.50 -28.52
CA ASP A 264 0.88 -26.50 -29.33
C ASP A 264 2.40 -26.58 -29.07
N PRO A 265 3.21 -27.09 -30.01
CA PRO A 265 4.65 -27.24 -29.81
C PRO A 265 5.36 -25.90 -29.53
N ALA A 266 4.87 -24.79 -30.07
CA ALA A 266 5.52 -23.48 -29.92
C ALA A 266 5.29 -22.86 -28.52
N LEU A 267 4.32 -23.37 -27.76
CA LEU A 267 4.02 -22.91 -26.40
C LEU A 267 4.42 -23.93 -25.33
N ASP A 268 4.54 -25.21 -25.68
CA ASP A 268 5.16 -26.21 -24.81
C ASP A 268 6.65 -25.92 -24.62
N ASP A 269 7.34 -25.47 -25.68
CA ASP A 269 8.69 -24.89 -25.60
C ASP A 269 8.70 -23.53 -24.86
N MET A 270 7.55 -22.98 -24.45
CA MET A 270 7.48 -21.79 -23.56
C MET A 270 7.06 -22.17 -22.14
N SER A 271 6.70 -23.44 -21.92
CA SER A 271 6.70 -24.06 -20.59
C SER A 271 8.11 -24.45 -20.15
N ASP A 272 9.13 -24.08 -20.94
CA ASP A 272 10.56 -24.24 -20.69
C ASP A 272 10.92 -23.97 -19.23
N GLY A 273 11.28 -25.05 -18.55
CA GLY A 273 11.61 -25.06 -17.14
C GLY A 273 10.39 -25.35 -16.28
N GLU A 274 9.96 -26.61 -16.24
CA GLU A 274 9.82 -27.21 -14.91
C GLU A 274 11.11 -26.83 -14.20
N TYR A 275 11.03 -25.83 -13.33
CA TYR A 275 12.02 -25.59 -12.31
C TYR A 275 11.99 -26.91 -11.54
N GLU A 276 12.82 -27.87 -11.94
CA GLU A 276 13.31 -28.90 -11.05
C GLU A 276 13.72 -28.08 -9.84
N PHE A 277 12.94 -28.20 -8.77
CA PHE A 277 13.42 -27.74 -7.48
C PHE A 277 14.81 -28.35 -7.40
N ASP A 278 15.87 -27.51 -7.38
CA ASP A 278 17.21 -27.99 -7.04
C ASP A 278 16.97 -28.88 -5.83
N GLU A 279 17.20 -30.20 -5.97
CA GLU A 279 16.91 -31.16 -4.92
C GLU A 279 17.47 -30.55 -3.63
N GLU A 280 16.62 -30.39 -2.62
CA GLU A 280 17.01 -29.70 -1.38
C GLU A 280 18.38 -30.27 -0.96
N PRO A 281 19.44 -29.44 -0.88
CA PRO A 281 20.79 -29.93 -0.64
C PRO A 281 20.79 -30.95 0.49
N GLU A 282 21.44 -32.10 0.30
CA GLU A 282 21.41 -33.18 1.29
C GLU A 282 21.77 -32.68 2.69
N GLU A 283 22.67 -31.69 2.79
CA GLU A 283 23.05 -31.02 4.03
C GLU A 283 21.88 -30.32 4.74
N LEU A 284 20.96 -29.69 4.01
CA LEU A 284 19.74 -29.09 4.56
C LEU A 284 18.76 -30.15 5.03
N VAL A 285 18.59 -31.22 4.24
CA VAL A 285 17.76 -32.37 4.63
C VAL A 285 18.30 -33.02 5.90
N GLU A 286 19.62 -33.22 5.98
CA GLU A 286 20.30 -33.76 7.15
C GLU A 286 20.19 -32.82 8.35
N ALA A 287 20.41 -31.51 8.17
CA ALA A 287 20.27 -30.51 9.22
C ALA A 287 18.83 -30.49 9.78
N ARG A 288 17.83 -30.56 8.90
CA ARG A 288 16.41 -30.63 9.28
C ARG A 288 16.11 -31.91 10.07
N GLN A 289 16.60 -33.06 9.62
CA GLN A 289 16.44 -34.33 10.36
C GLN A 289 17.12 -34.27 11.73
N ARG A 290 18.31 -33.66 11.81
CA ARG A 290 19.06 -33.48 13.06
C ARG A 290 18.31 -32.60 14.05
N LEU A 291 17.64 -31.56 13.56
CA LEU A 291 16.82 -30.67 14.36
C LEU A 291 15.50 -31.27 14.81
N ALA A 292 14.84 -32.02 13.92
CA ALA A 292 13.61 -32.72 14.21
C ALA A 292 13.76 -33.75 15.35
N ALA A 293 14.99 -34.25 15.58
CA ALA A 293 15.31 -35.13 16.70
C ALA A 293 15.21 -34.47 18.09
N TYR A 294 15.20 -33.14 18.19
CA TYR A 294 14.98 -32.41 19.44
C TYR A 294 13.55 -31.88 19.49
N THR A 295 12.89 -31.89 20.65
CA THR A 295 11.57 -31.22 20.86
C THR A 295 11.66 -29.71 20.61
N ALA A 296 10.59 -29.01 20.21
CA ALA A 296 10.60 -27.55 20.11
C ALA A 296 10.60 -26.87 21.51
N ARG A 297 11.08 -25.62 21.62
CA ARG A 297 10.88 -24.82 22.84
C ARG A 297 9.39 -24.62 23.11
N PRO A 298 8.95 -24.69 24.38
CA PRO A 298 7.60 -24.29 24.73
C PRO A 298 7.34 -22.82 24.31
N GLY A 299 6.45 -22.61 23.35
CA GLY A 299 6.00 -21.28 22.91
C GLY A 299 6.63 -20.71 21.63
N GLU A 300 7.63 -21.36 21.03
CA GLU A 300 8.16 -20.97 19.71
C GLU A 300 7.43 -21.68 18.56
N GLU A 301 7.26 -20.99 17.43
CA GLU A 301 6.60 -21.51 16.23
C GLU A 301 7.59 -22.34 15.40
N GLU A 302 7.33 -23.65 15.30
CA GLU A 302 8.13 -24.57 14.51
C GLU A 302 7.77 -24.45 13.00
N PRO A 303 8.75 -24.35 12.09
CA PRO A 303 8.48 -24.40 10.65
C PRO A 303 7.72 -25.69 10.27
N ALA A 304 6.69 -25.60 9.42
CA ALA A 304 5.86 -26.74 9.00
C ALA A 304 6.69 -27.92 8.46
N GLU A 305 7.81 -27.55 7.85
CA GLU A 305 8.86 -28.40 7.33
C GLU A 305 9.55 -29.26 8.40
N LEU A 306 9.94 -28.66 9.53
CA LEU A 306 10.57 -29.35 10.67
C LEU A 306 9.54 -30.26 11.35
N ALA A 307 8.31 -29.77 11.51
CA ALA A 307 7.22 -30.52 12.13
C ALA A 307 6.89 -31.79 11.34
N SER A 308 6.87 -31.71 10.01
CA SER A 308 6.69 -32.87 9.12
C SER A 308 7.83 -33.89 9.25
N ALA A 309 9.08 -33.42 9.29
CA ALA A 309 10.24 -34.29 9.49
C ALA A 309 10.19 -34.99 10.87
N ARG A 310 9.74 -34.29 11.92
CA ARG A 310 9.58 -34.88 13.25
C ARG A 310 8.46 -35.92 13.29
N GLN A 311 7.33 -35.67 12.61
CA GLN A 311 6.28 -36.68 12.46
C GLN A 311 6.78 -37.94 11.74
N GLY A 312 7.64 -37.77 10.72
CA GLY A 312 8.32 -38.87 10.06
C GLY A 312 9.21 -39.70 11.01
N LEU A 313 10.08 -39.03 11.79
CA LEU A 313 10.93 -39.68 12.79
C LEU A 313 10.11 -40.43 13.85
N ALA A 314 8.99 -39.85 14.30
CA ALA A 314 8.07 -40.48 15.23
C ALA A 314 7.42 -41.74 14.63
N ARG A 315 7.04 -41.71 13.35
CA ARG A 315 6.49 -42.87 12.62
C ARG A 315 7.52 -44.00 12.51
N ASP A 316 8.78 -43.66 12.28
CA ASP A 316 9.90 -44.61 12.19
C ASP A 316 10.39 -45.11 13.55
N GLY A 317 9.80 -44.65 14.67
CA GLY A 317 10.16 -45.06 16.03
C GLY A 317 11.51 -44.55 16.52
N LYS A 318 12.08 -43.51 15.88
CA LYS A 318 13.33 -42.89 16.33
C LYS A 318 13.06 -42.01 17.57
N PRO A 319 13.89 -42.08 18.62
CA PRO A 319 13.68 -41.33 19.86
C PRO A 319 13.84 -39.82 19.64
N ILE A 320 12.87 -39.04 20.12
CA ILE A 320 12.93 -37.56 20.15
C ILE A 320 13.45 -37.16 21.52
N GLN A 321 14.55 -36.40 21.56
CA GLN A 321 15.15 -35.90 22.79
C GLN A 321 14.43 -34.63 23.27
N GLU A 322 14.06 -34.59 24.56
CA GLU A 322 13.62 -33.34 25.19
C GLU A 322 14.79 -32.35 25.19
N GLY A 323 14.59 -31.15 24.63
CA GLY A 323 15.61 -30.13 24.63
C GLY A 323 15.83 -29.65 26.06
N ALA A 324 17.08 -29.59 26.51
CA ALA A 324 17.43 -29.03 27.81
C ALA A 324 17.32 -27.49 27.77
N TRP A 325 16.10 -26.96 27.69
CA TRP A 325 15.79 -25.53 27.54
C TRP A 325 16.00 -24.69 28.82
N GLY A 326 16.67 -25.23 29.85
CA GLY A 326 16.86 -24.59 31.14
C GLY A 326 18.02 -23.60 31.18
N SER A 327 18.00 -22.66 32.13
CA SER A 327 19.12 -21.74 32.37
C SER A 327 20.26 -22.47 33.10
N GLY A 328 21.20 -23.03 32.35
CA GLY A 328 22.42 -23.65 32.90
C GLY A 328 23.54 -23.65 31.88
N ALA A 329 24.79 -23.75 32.35
CA ALA A 329 25.98 -23.71 31.49
C ALA A 329 25.96 -24.74 30.33
N ALA A 330 25.22 -25.85 30.49
CA ALA A 330 24.99 -26.84 29.43
C ALA A 330 24.01 -26.39 28.33
N ALA A 331 23.02 -25.57 28.66
CA ALA A 331 22.08 -25.01 27.67
C ALA A 331 22.70 -23.85 26.89
N GLU A 332 23.60 -23.08 27.51
CA GLU A 332 24.40 -22.08 26.81
C GLU A 332 25.36 -22.74 25.80
N SER A 333 25.97 -23.88 26.15
CA SER A 333 26.82 -24.62 25.21
C SER A 333 26.03 -25.22 24.05
N ASP A 334 24.90 -25.87 24.31
CA ASP A 334 24.12 -26.54 23.26
C ASP A 334 23.41 -25.52 22.35
N SER A 335 22.89 -24.42 22.91
CA SER A 335 22.33 -23.32 22.12
C SER A 335 23.40 -22.60 21.29
N ALA A 336 24.63 -22.47 21.80
CA ALA A 336 25.74 -21.88 21.04
C ALA A 336 26.15 -22.78 19.86
N ILE A 337 26.21 -24.10 20.07
CA ILE A 337 26.50 -25.09 19.03
C ILE A 337 25.42 -25.03 17.94
N TYR A 338 24.14 -25.00 18.33
CA TYR A 338 23.04 -24.92 17.37
C TYR A 338 23.01 -23.61 16.57
N LEU A 339 23.20 -22.46 17.23
CA LEU A 339 23.27 -21.18 16.52
C LEU A 339 24.49 -21.09 15.60
N GLN A 340 25.60 -21.75 15.95
CA GLN A 340 26.75 -21.88 15.05
C GLN A 340 26.42 -22.74 13.83
N SER A 341 25.73 -23.88 13.99
CA SER A 341 25.35 -24.72 12.86
C SER A 341 24.36 -24.03 11.93
N VAL A 342 23.38 -23.29 12.47
CA VAL A 342 22.44 -22.51 11.65
C VAL A 342 23.15 -21.39 10.91
N LYS A 343 24.07 -20.67 11.57
CA LYS A 343 24.88 -19.63 10.90
C LYS A 343 25.79 -20.20 9.81
N ALA A 344 26.35 -21.40 10.02
CA ALA A 344 27.15 -22.09 9.02
C ALA A 344 26.30 -22.47 7.78
N ALA A 345 25.15 -23.11 8.00
CA ALA A 345 24.22 -23.46 6.92
C ALA A 345 23.67 -22.24 6.18
N GLN A 346 23.37 -21.14 6.89
CA GLN A 346 22.93 -19.89 6.28
C GLN A 346 24.05 -19.26 5.43
N ALA A 347 25.30 -19.32 5.90
CA ALA A 347 26.44 -18.84 5.13
C ALA A 347 26.68 -19.68 3.85
N GLU A 348 26.46 -20.99 3.91
CA GLU A 348 26.52 -21.86 2.73
C GLU A 348 25.42 -21.53 1.72
N LEU A 349 24.18 -21.33 2.17
CA LEU A 349 23.08 -20.85 1.33
C LEU A 349 23.38 -19.48 0.69
N ASP A 350 24.00 -18.57 1.44
CA ASP A 350 24.39 -17.25 0.92
C ASP A 350 25.54 -17.35 -0.11
N VAL A 351 26.47 -18.30 0.06
CA VAL A 351 27.51 -18.61 -0.93
C VAL A 351 26.90 -19.20 -2.19
N VAL A 352 25.97 -20.15 -2.08
CA VAL A 352 25.25 -20.72 -3.24
C VAL A 352 24.48 -19.62 -3.98
N ARG A 353 23.80 -18.73 -3.25
CA ARG A 353 23.12 -17.55 -3.83
C ARG A 353 24.08 -16.60 -4.54
N GLN A 354 25.29 -16.40 -4.03
CA GLN A 354 26.31 -15.57 -4.69
C GLN A 354 26.99 -16.27 -5.88
N GLN A 355 27.08 -17.61 -5.85
CA GLN A 355 27.66 -18.43 -6.92
C GLN A 355 26.70 -18.74 -8.06
N GLN A 356 25.42 -18.36 -7.95
CA GLN A 356 24.51 -18.31 -9.09
C GLN A 356 24.54 -16.92 -9.78
N PRO A 357 25.50 -16.66 -10.67
CA PRO A 357 25.22 -15.88 -11.85
C PRO A 357 25.31 -16.82 -13.06
N ARG A 358 24.29 -17.67 -13.25
CA ARG A 358 24.07 -18.25 -14.58
C ARG A 358 23.42 -17.17 -15.45
N GLN A 359 24.28 -16.37 -16.05
CA GLN A 359 24.00 -15.66 -17.28
C GLN A 359 23.36 -16.67 -18.25
N LEU A 360 22.06 -16.52 -18.52
CA LEU A 360 21.42 -17.20 -19.63
C LEU A 360 22.18 -16.81 -20.91
N PRO A 361 22.56 -17.77 -21.76
CA PRO A 361 23.18 -17.43 -23.03
C PRO A 361 22.17 -16.59 -23.82
N THR A 362 22.51 -15.33 -24.06
CA THR A 362 21.80 -14.46 -25.00
C THR A 362 21.76 -15.18 -26.34
N ALA A 363 20.63 -15.82 -26.64
CA ALA A 363 20.34 -16.26 -27.98
C ALA A 363 20.36 -14.99 -28.84
N GLN A 364 21.42 -14.86 -29.63
CA GLN A 364 21.50 -13.92 -30.75
C GLN A 364 20.44 -14.33 -31.75
N VAL A 365 19.19 -14.00 -31.46
CA VAL A 365 18.17 -13.91 -32.49
C VAL A 365 18.44 -12.58 -33.17
N LEU A 366 19.16 -12.70 -34.29
CA LEU A 366 19.21 -11.71 -35.36
C LEU A 366 17.78 -11.32 -35.71
N ILE A 367 17.26 -10.30 -35.04
CA ILE A 367 16.14 -9.52 -35.54
C ILE A 367 16.80 -8.52 -36.48
N GLU A 368 16.92 -8.88 -37.75
CA GLU A 368 17.14 -7.90 -38.80
C GLU A 368 16.00 -6.89 -38.71
N GLU A 369 16.36 -5.67 -38.36
CA GLU A 369 15.55 -4.46 -38.46
C GLU A 369 15.12 -4.30 -39.93
N LEU A 370 13.93 -4.78 -40.25
CA LEU A 370 13.20 -4.30 -41.41
C LEU A 370 12.43 -3.05 -40.99
N ASP A 371 13.10 -1.91 -41.12
CA ASP A 371 12.49 -0.59 -41.23
C ASP A 371 11.37 -0.63 -42.30
N GLU A 372 10.16 -0.25 -41.87
CA GLU A 372 9.15 0.61 -42.54
C GLU A 372 9.19 0.74 -44.09
N PRO A 373 8.03 0.72 -44.79
CA PRO A 373 7.01 1.71 -44.45
C PRO A 373 5.54 1.28 -44.53
N CYS A 374 4.79 1.92 -43.63
CA CYS A 374 3.38 2.24 -43.78
C CYS A 374 3.03 2.81 -45.17
N GLY A 375 1.95 2.31 -45.79
CA GLY A 375 1.17 3.10 -46.73
C GLY A 375 0.64 2.41 -47.97
N GLY A 376 -0.61 1.94 -47.89
CA GLY A 376 -1.64 2.41 -48.83
C GLY A 376 -1.80 1.74 -50.20
N LYS A 377 -2.97 1.09 -50.32
CA LYS A 377 -3.86 0.92 -51.50
C LYS A 377 -3.52 -0.13 -52.59
N ALA A 378 -4.49 -1.04 -52.70
CA ALA A 378 -4.96 -1.81 -53.88
C ALA A 378 -4.78 -1.08 -55.23
N PRO A 379 -4.61 -1.78 -56.38
CA PRO A 379 -5.64 -2.69 -56.89
C PRO A 379 -5.15 -3.94 -57.66
N ALA A 380 -6.14 -4.60 -58.24
CA ALA A 380 -6.19 -5.89 -58.91
C ALA A 380 -5.37 -6.08 -60.20
N ALA A 381 -5.23 -7.38 -60.52
CA ALA A 381 -5.26 -8.01 -61.84
C ALA A 381 -3.97 -8.06 -62.69
N ASP A 382 -3.54 -9.31 -62.87
CA ASP A 382 -3.22 -9.99 -64.13
C ASP A 382 -1.80 -9.89 -64.76
N GLU A 383 -1.29 -11.10 -65.04
CA GLU A 383 -0.41 -11.53 -66.13
C GLU A 383 0.95 -10.85 -66.40
N GLY A 384 2.01 -11.66 -66.31
CA GLY A 384 2.99 -11.74 -67.40
C GLY A 384 4.37 -11.11 -67.21
N SER A 385 5.35 -11.99 -66.98
CA SER A 385 6.67 -12.01 -67.65
C SER A 385 7.70 -10.88 -67.43
N THR A 386 8.82 -11.28 -66.79
CA THR A 386 10.24 -10.86 -66.89
C THR A 386 10.70 -10.18 -68.21
N PRO A 387 11.87 -9.48 -68.33
CA PRO A 387 13.09 -9.36 -67.46
C PRO A 387 13.68 -7.90 -67.49
N PRO A 388 15.01 -7.58 -67.49
CA PRO A 388 16.23 -8.10 -66.82
C PRO A 388 17.06 -7.03 -66.05
N ALA A 389 18.19 -7.51 -65.51
CA ALA A 389 19.31 -6.87 -64.80
C ALA A 389 19.97 -5.60 -65.38
N LEU A 390 20.61 -4.83 -64.49
CA LEU A 390 21.89 -4.11 -64.65
C LEU A 390 22.51 -3.76 -63.26
N SER A 391 23.82 -3.97 -63.14
CA SER A 391 24.73 -3.73 -61.99
C SER A 391 25.31 -2.29 -62.01
N PRO A 392 26.47 -1.94 -61.37
CA PRO A 392 27.02 -2.12 -60.00
C PRO A 392 27.54 -0.77 -59.41
N MET A 393 28.11 -0.75 -58.17
CA MET A 393 29.24 0.12 -57.66
C MET A 393 29.44 -0.16 -56.14
N THR A 394 30.48 -0.87 -55.65
CA THR A 394 31.85 -0.48 -55.24
C THR A 394 32.02 0.55 -54.09
N SER A 395 32.47 0.04 -52.92
CA SER A 395 33.55 0.54 -52.00
C SER A 395 33.34 1.83 -51.17
N PRO A 396 34.14 2.14 -50.11
CA PRO A 396 34.99 1.34 -49.19
C PRO A 396 34.95 1.83 -47.69
N SER A 397 35.96 1.43 -46.89
CA SER A 397 36.46 1.91 -45.56
C SER A 397 36.03 1.06 -44.34
N GLY A 398 36.90 0.52 -43.48
CA GLY A 398 38.27 0.88 -43.05
C GLY A 398 38.19 1.50 -41.63
N SER A 399 38.21 0.71 -40.54
CA SER A 399 39.38 0.20 -39.80
C SER A 399 39.89 1.14 -38.67
N GLU A 400 40.16 0.50 -37.52
CA GLU A 400 41.15 0.83 -36.47
C GLU A 400 40.78 1.68 -35.23
N GLY A 401 41.22 1.13 -34.08
CA GLY A 401 41.83 1.87 -32.94
C GLY A 401 40.92 2.06 -31.72
N GLN A 402 40.89 1.19 -30.71
CA GLN A 402 41.83 1.00 -29.58
C GLN A 402 42.16 2.25 -28.72
N GLY A 403 41.98 2.07 -27.40
CA GLY A 403 42.44 2.92 -26.29
C GLY A 403 41.26 3.32 -25.40
N GLY A 404 41.20 3.06 -24.08
CA GLY A 404 42.23 2.67 -23.11
C GLY A 404 42.11 3.55 -21.86
N GLU A 405 42.01 2.90 -20.71
CA GLU A 405 42.46 3.33 -19.37
C GLU A 405 41.62 4.26 -18.45
N GLY A 406 41.60 3.87 -17.17
CA GLY A 406 41.72 4.76 -16.00
C GLY A 406 40.43 5.00 -15.22
N VAL A 407 40.02 4.20 -14.22
CA VAL A 407 40.54 4.03 -12.84
C VAL A 407 40.18 5.18 -11.86
N ALA A 408 39.71 4.74 -10.67
CA ALA A 408 39.59 5.40 -9.37
C ALA A 408 38.33 6.26 -9.13
N ALA A 409 37.37 5.85 -8.28
CA ALA A 409 37.37 5.57 -6.84
C ALA A 409 37.03 6.79 -5.95
N ALA A 410 36.11 6.51 -5.01
CA ALA A 410 35.88 7.18 -3.73
C ALA A 410 35.07 8.50 -3.75
N LYS A 411 33.89 8.52 -3.11
CA LYS A 411 33.71 8.74 -1.66
C LYS A 411 32.22 8.88 -1.30
N LYS A 412 31.84 8.15 -0.25
CA LYS A 412 31.03 8.51 0.92
C LYS A 412 29.81 9.43 0.75
N GLY A 413 28.68 8.89 1.19
CA GLY A 413 27.42 9.60 1.37
C GLY A 413 27.37 10.60 2.53
N ALA A 414 26.32 11.41 2.46
CA ALA A 414 25.64 12.12 3.53
C ALA A 414 24.43 12.84 2.90
N ALA A 415 23.21 12.38 3.19
CA ALA A 415 21.95 13.14 3.12
C ALA A 415 20.88 12.21 3.73
N SER A 416 20.68 12.23 5.05
CA SER A 416 19.72 13.09 5.78
C SER A 416 18.30 13.01 5.23
N GLY A 417 17.40 12.52 6.09
CA GLY A 417 16.06 12.07 5.79
C GLY A 417 15.17 13.09 5.08
N ALA A 418 14.46 12.60 4.08
CA ALA A 418 13.21 13.16 3.62
C ALA A 418 12.09 12.37 4.31
N ALA A 419 11.45 12.99 5.29
CA ALA A 419 10.15 12.57 5.77
C ALA A 419 9.12 12.88 4.66
N GLU A 420 9.05 12.04 3.64
CA GLU A 420 7.93 12.03 2.70
C GLU A 420 6.78 11.25 3.34
N GLY A 421 6.10 11.90 4.28
CA GLY A 421 4.76 11.51 4.67
C GLY A 421 3.84 11.84 3.51
N ILE A 422 3.31 10.79 2.88
CA ILE A 422 2.31 10.86 1.81
C ILE A 422 1.09 11.60 2.37
N SER A 423 1.00 12.90 2.12
CA SER A 423 -0.26 13.64 2.22
C SER A 423 -1.13 13.13 1.07
N ALA A 424 -1.97 12.13 1.35
CA ALA A 424 -3.05 11.75 0.47
C ALA A 424 -3.97 12.97 0.31
N ALA A 425 -3.75 13.74 -0.76
CA ALA A 425 -4.70 14.72 -1.21
C ALA A 425 -5.98 13.94 -1.54
N VAL A 426 -7.02 14.13 -0.74
CA VAL A 426 -8.38 13.73 -1.11
C VAL A 426 -8.70 14.55 -2.36
N ASP A 427 -8.65 13.91 -3.52
CA ASP A 427 -8.93 14.55 -4.80
C ASP A 427 -10.36 15.12 -4.77
N ILE A 428 -10.47 16.46 -4.78
CA ILE A 428 -11.72 17.22 -4.76
C ILE A 428 -12.53 17.04 -6.07
N ASN A 429 -12.03 16.26 -7.03
CA ASN A 429 -12.68 16.09 -8.34
C ASN A 429 -13.86 15.11 -8.36
N ASP A 430 -14.18 14.43 -7.25
CA ASP A 430 -15.35 13.53 -7.17
C ASP A 430 -16.63 14.19 -6.60
N LEU A 431 -16.70 15.53 -6.56
CA LEU A 431 -17.88 16.28 -6.10
C LEU A 431 -18.62 16.96 -7.26
N ASP A 432 -19.22 16.14 -8.15
CA ASP A 432 -20.33 16.57 -9.02
C ASP A 432 -21.70 16.19 -8.42
#